data_AF-A0A430S3T6-F1
#
_entry.id   AF-A0A430S3T6-F1
#
_cell.length_a   1.000
_cell.length_b   1.000
_cell.length_c   1.000
_cell.angle_alpha   90.00
_cell.angle_beta   90.00
_cell.angle_gamma   90.00
#
_symmetry.space_group_name_H-M   'P 1'
#
loop_
_entity.id
_entity.type
_entity.pdbx_description
1 polymer ?
#
loop_
_entity_poly.entity_id
_entity_poly.type
_entity_poly.pdbx_seq_one_letter_code
_entity_poly.pdbx_strand_id
1 'polypeptide(L)'
;PRLPTPPRKPFSFAPGFDEWRRTNLYPQKQAGFYTVAVRLPLGDITPEGLRALAEIAEVYAGEVRSAISQNFLLRYVPEEALGGLYEALLQAGLAQPQAHTLLDITRCPGADTCNLAITHSRGLAQALEAHLASLALVQDPMVRPISIKISGCPNSCGQHHIADIGFYGSSRKVGEREVPHYTLLLGGRTREGEARFGQVVARIPARRTPEAVERILKRYQEEREQGESFQAYLDRVGAASFKPLLEDLQTIPSYEEAPEYYQDLGAEGETFRVQLGRGECAV
;
A
#
# COMPACT_ATOMS: atom_id res chain seq x y z
N PRO A 1 -24.59 -15.76 9.26
CA PRO A 1 -24.28 -14.91 10.45
C PRO A 1 -25.56 -14.22 10.92
N ARG A 2 -25.59 -13.74 12.17
CA ARG A 2 -26.65 -12.84 12.65
C ARG A 2 -26.53 -11.52 11.87
N LEU A 3 -27.60 -11.10 11.22
CA LEU A 3 -27.60 -9.84 10.48
C LEU A 3 -27.84 -8.66 11.43
N PRO A 4 -27.15 -7.52 11.24
CA PRO A 4 -27.32 -6.35 12.08
C PRO A 4 -28.65 -5.64 11.76
N THR A 5 -29.20 -4.93 12.75
CA THR A 5 -30.39 -4.07 12.58
C THR A 5 -30.08 -2.63 13.01
N PRO A 6 -29.16 -1.93 12.31
CA PRO A 6 -28.71 -0.60 12.67
C PRO A 6 -29.79 0.47 12.41
N PRO A 7 -29.64 1.66 13.00
CA PRO A 7 -30.43 2.83 12.61
C PRO A 7 -30.29 3.10 11.10
N ARG A 8 -31.42 3.44 10.46
CA ARG A 8 -31.45 3.77 9.04
C ARG A 8 -30.91 5.19 8.83
N LYS A 9 -29.73 5.28 8.24
CA LYS A 9 -29.07 6.49 7.79
C LYS A 9 -28.20 6.17 6.56
N PRO A 10 -28.76 6.19 5.34
CA PRO A 10 -28.04 5.79 4.13
C PRO A 10 -26.92 6.77 3.72
N PHE A 11 -27.08 8.05 4.06
CA PHE A 11 -26.18 9.13 3.66
C PHE A 11 -25.67 9.91 4.88
N SER A 12 -24.45 10.45 4.77
CA SER A 12 -23.88 11.41 5.71
C SER A 12 -23.47 12.69 4.99
N PHE A 13 -23.61 13.83 5.66
CA PHE A 13 -23.08 15.11 5.21
C PHE A 13 -21.71 15.43 5.82
N ALA A 14 -21.13 14.50 6.59
CA ALA A 14 -19.82 14.69 7.16
C ALA A 14 -18.74 14.72 6.07
N PRO A 15 -17.71 15.58 6.19
CA PRO A 15 -16.68 15.73 5.16
C PRO A 15 -15.97 14.43 4.84
N GLY A 16 -15.85 14.08 3.56
CA GLY A 16 -15.16 12.88 3.08
C GLY A 16 -16.05 11.65 2.86
N PHE A 17 -17.35 11.72 3.15
CA PHE A 17 -18.27 10.60 2.96
C PHE A 17 -18.31 10.09 1.51
N ASP A 18 -18.41 10.97 0.53
CA ASP A 18 -18.50 10.58 -0.89
C ASP A 18 -17.24 9.84 -1.36
N GLU A 19 -16.09 10.32 -0.91
CA GLU A 19 -14.79 9.73 -1.26
C GLU A 19 -14.62 8.35 -0.59
N TRP A 20 -14.94 8.25 0.69
CA TRP A 20 -14.96 7.00 1.43
C TRP A 20 -15.93 6.00 0.79
N ARG A 21 -17.14 6.45 0.44
CA ARG A 21 -18.17 5.63 -0.22
C ARG A 21 -17.66 5.07 -1.55
N ARG A 22 -16.89 5.86 -2.31
CA ARG A 22 -16.31 5.48 -3.62
C ARG A 22 -15.14 4.48 -3.51
N THR A 23 -14.45 4.45 -2.39
CA THR A 23 -13.15 3.77 -2.26
C THR A 23 -13.15 2.62 -1.26
N ASN A 24 -14.04 2.62 -0.28
CA ASN A 24 -14.04 1.65 0.81
C ASN A 24 -15.18 0.63 0.74
N LEU A 25 -16.08 0.72 -0.25
CA LEU A 25 -17.28 -0.12 -0.32
C LEU A 25 -17.21 -1.12 -1.47
N TYR A 26 -17.65 -2.34 -1.18
CA TYR A 26 -17.78 -3.42 -2.15
C TYR A 26 -19.20 -3.99 -2.08
N PRO A 27 -19.95 -4.03 -3.20
CA PRO A 27 -21.24 -4.69 -3.20
C PRO A 27 -21.06 -6.19 -2.94
N GLN A 28 -21.88 -6.76 -2.06
CA GLN A 28 -21.90 -8.20 -1.86
C GLN A 28 -22.82 -8.89 -2.87
N LYS A 29 -22.70 -10.22 -2.95
CA LYS A 29 -23.62 -11.05 -3.74
C LYS A 29 -25.06 -10.96 -3.20
N GLN A 30 -25.22 -10.72 -1.89
CA GLN A 30 -26.51 -10.49 -1.24
C GLN A 30 -26.95 -9.04 -1.50
N ALA A 31 -28.12 -8.88 -2.15
CA ALA A 31 -28.67 -7.56 -2.44
C ALA A 31 -28.88 -6.72 -1.17
N GLY A 32 -28.61 -5.42 -1.27
CA GLY A 32 -28.75 -4.47 -0.16
C GLY A 32 -27.63 -4.51 0.88
N PHE A 33 -26.59 -5.34 0.69
CA PHE A 33 -25.46 -5.43 1.61
C PHE A 33 -24.13 -5.06 0.94
N TYR A 34 -23.28 -4.38 1.70
CA TYR A 34 -21.92 -4.05 1.34
C TYR A 34 -20.92 -4.75 2.27
N THR A 35 -19.70 -4.93 1.76
CA THR A 35 -18.50 -5.10 2.55
C THR A 35 -17.79 -3.76 2.59
N VAL A 36 -17.46 -3.29 3.79
CA VAL A 36 -16.79 -2.02 4.03
C VAL A 36 -15.37 -2.29 4.50
N ALA A 37 -14.39 -1.79 3.77
CA ALA A 37 -12.99 -1.82 4.17
C ALA A 37 -12.70 -0.66 5.12
N VAL A 38 -12.25 -0.98 6.33
CA VAL A 38 -11.72 -0.03 7.30
C VAL A 38 -10.22 0.03 7.07
N ARG A 39 -9.78 1.09 6.37
CA ARG A 39 -8.38 1.30 6.03
C ARG A 39 -7.59 1.67 7.28
N LEU A 40 -6.51 0.96 7.52
CA LEU A 40 -5.58 1.19 8.60
C LEU A 40 -4.26 1.68 7.98
N PRO A 41 -3.90 2.97 8.12
CA PRO A 41 -2.58 3.45 7.72
C PRO A 41 -1.49 2.60 8.35
N LEU A 42 -0.58 2.11 7.51
CA LEU A 42 0.44 1.12 7.86
C LEU A 42 -0.10 -0.19 8.44
N GLY A 43 -1.42 -0.44 8.51
CA GLY A 43 -1.96 -1.61 9.21
C GLY A 43 -1.95 -1.48 10.74
N ASP A 44 -1.75 -0.27 11.28
CA ASP A 44 -1.68 -0.04 12.73
C ASP A 44 -3.06 0.33 13.28
N ILE A 45 -3.38 -0.16 14.48
CA ILE A 45 -4.59 0.20 15.22
C ILE A 45 -4.28 0.20 16.72
N THR A 46 -4.77 1.21 17.44
CA THR A 46 -4.60 1.29 18.90
C THR A 46 -5.55 0.32 19.61
N PRO A 47 -5.28 -0.07 20.87
CA PRO A 47 -6.22 -0.86 21.65
C PRO A 47 -7.61 -0.20 21.77
N GLU A 48 -7.66 1.12 21.93
CA GLU A 48 -8.89 1.90 22.00
C GLU A 48 -9.63 1.90 20.66
N GLY A 49 -8.90 2.10 19.55
CA GLY A 49 -9.46 2.04 18.21
C GLY A 49 -10.02 0.65 17.87
N LEU A 50 -9.34 -0.42 18.31
CA LEU A 50 -9.81 -1.79 18.10
C LEU A 50 -11.09 -2.09 18.91
N ARG A 51 -11.18 -1.61 20.16
CA ARG A 51 -12.41 -1.71 20.96
C ARG A 51 -13.55 -0.92 20.33
N ALA A 52 -13.30 0.31 19.90
CA ALA A 52 -14.29 1.12 19.18
C ALA A 52 -14.76 0.45 17.89
N LEU A 53 -13.86 -0.15 17.11
CA LEU A 53 -14.21 -0.92 15.91
C LEU A 53 -15.11 -2.11 16.25
N ALA A 54 -14.84 -2.82 17.34
CA ALA A 54 -15.68 -3.93 17.80
C ALA A 54 -17.09 -3.46 18.17
N GLU A 55 -17.21 -2.37 18.92
CA GLU A 55 -18.52 -1.78 19.28
C GLU A 55 -19.30 -1.31 18.05
N ILE A 56 -18.63 -0.66 17.09
CA ILE A 56 -19.23 -0.25 15.82
C ILE A 56 -19.69 -1.49 15.03
N ALA A 57 -18.87 -2.54 14.97
CA ALA A 57 -19.19 -3.75 14.24
C ALA A 57 -20.42 -4.47 14.81
N GLU A 58 -20.60 -4.51 16.14
CA GLU A 58 -21.79 -5.10 16.79
C GLU A 58 -23.10 -4.41 16.36
N VAL A 59 -23.04 -3.12 16.00
CA VAL A 59 -24.21 -2.36 15.55
C VAL A 59 -24.45 -2.49 14.05
N TYR A 60 -23.37 -2.39 13.25
CA TYR A 60 -23.48 -2.15 11.81
C TYR A 60 -23.09 -3.34 10.92
N ALA A 61 -22.41 -4.36 11.46
CA ALA A 61 -21.87 -5.47 10.67
C ALA A 61 -22.36 -6.83 11.19
N GLY A 62 -22.47 -7.80 10.29
CA GLY A 62 -22.75 -9.19 10.66
C GLY A 62 -21.49 -10.02 10.93
N GLU A 63 -20.35 -9.61 10.36
CA GLU A 63 -19.03 -10.23 10.58
C GLU A 63 -17.89 -9.22 10.39
N VAL A 64 -16.76 -9.47 11.06
CA VAL A 64 -15.49 -8.77 10.85
C VAL A 64 -14.43 -9.75 10.37
N ARG A 65 -13.60 -9.35 9.40
CA ARG A 65 -12.44 -10.12 8.92
C ARG A 65 -11.20 -9.23 8.87
N SER A 66 -10.03 -9.78 9.17
CA SER A 66 -8.76 -9.17 8.76
C SER A 66 -8.46 -9.53 7.30
N ALA A 67 -7.86 -8.60 6.56
CA ALA A 67 -7.49 -8.77 5.16
C ALA A 67 -5.98 -8.80 4.98
N ILE A 68 -5.52 -9.41 3.88
CA ILE A 68 -4.10 -9.43 3.48
C ILE A 68 -3.56 -8.03 3.13
N SER A 69 -4.44 -7.05 2.92
CA SER A 69 -4.10 -5.63 2.79
C SER A 69 -3.83 -4.94 4.14
N GLN A 70 -3.86 -5.69 5.25
CA GLN A 70 -3.68 -5.18 6.62
C GLN A 70 -4.86 -4.33 7.14
N ASN A 71 -5.97 -4.34 6.40
CA ASN A 71 -7.22 -3.67 6.76
C ASN A 71 -8.22 -4.63 7.42
N PHE A 72 -9.24 -4.07 8.06
CA PHE A 72 -10.43 -4.83 8.48
C PHE A 72 -11.55 -4.73 7.45
N LEU A 73 -12.32 -5.80 7.30
CA LEU A 73 -13.52 -5.86 6.47
C LEU A 73 -14.73 -6.04 7.36
N LEU A 74 -15.64 -5.07 7.34
CA LEU A 74 -16.97 -5.17 7.93
C LEU A 74 -17.91 -5.74 6.88
N ARG A 75 -18.44 -6.94 7.12
CA ARG A 75 -19.33 -7.63 6.19
C ARG A 75 -20.76 -7.58 6.67
N TYR A 76 -21.66 -7.66 5.70
CA TYR A 76 -23.11 -7.61 5.87
C TYR A 76 -23.58 -6.28 6.45
N VAL A 77 -22.97 -5.18 5.99
CA VAL A 77 -23.42 -3.82 6.29
C VAL A 77 -24.61 -3.48 5.38
N PRO A 78 -25.80 -3.17 5.93
CA PRO A 78 -26.94 -2.76 5.11
C PRO A 78 -26.67 -1.42 4.42
N GLU A 79 -27.08 -1.28 3.15
CA GLU A 79 -26.94 -0.04 2.39
C GLU A 79 -27.59 1.15 3.11
N GLU A 80 -28.74 0.92 3.74
CA GLU A 80 -29.47 1.94 4.47
C GLU A 80 -28.78 2.43 5.75
N ALA A 81 -27.64 1.85 6.12
CA ALA A 81 -26.88 2.19 7.33
C ALA A 81 -25.52 2.86 7.06
N LEU A 82 -25.13 2.99 5.78
CA LEU A 82 -23.77 3.42 5.40
C LEU A 82 -23.38 4.80 5.94
N GLY A 83 -24.30 5.75 5.95
CA GLY A 83 -24.07 7.08 6.52
C GLY A 83 -23.87 7.06 8.04
N GLY A 84 -24.64 6.25 8.76
CA GLY A 84 -24.48 6.05 10.20
C GLY A 84 -23.16 5.35 10.56
N LEU A 85 -22.81 4.30 9.80
CA LEU A 85 -21.53 3.61 9.95
C LEU A 85 -20.36 4.56 9.70
N TYR A 86 -20.42 5.35 8.62
CA TYR A 86 -19.35 6.30 8.29
C TYR A 86 -19.10 7.28 9.44
N GLU A 87 -20.16 7.87 10.00
CA GLU A 87 -20.02 8.83 11.10
C GLU A 87 -19.45 8.18 12.37
N ALA A 88 -19.86 6.94 12.67
CA ALA A 88 -19.31 6.19 13.80
C ALA A 88 -17.81 5.90 13.61
N LEU A 89 -17.42 5.45 12.40
CA LEU A 89 -16.01 5.26 12.05
C LEU A 89 -15.24 6.58 12.08
N LEU A 90 -15.85 7.69 11.64
CA LEU A 90 -15.23 9.01 11.62
C LEU A 90 -14.94 9.51 13.03
N GLN A 91 -15.89 9.34 13.96
CA GLN A 91 -15.69 9.66 15.37
C GLN A 91 -14.59 8.83 16.03
N ALA A 92 -14.41 7.58 15.60
CA ALA A 92 -13.35 6.69 16.06
C ALA A 92 -11.99 6.92 15.35
N GLY A 93 -11.91 7.82 14.36
CA GLY A 93 -10.70 8.03 13.56
C GLY A 93 -10.39 6.90 12.55
N LEU A 94 -11.40 6.08 12.22
CA LEU A 94 -11.29 4.87 11.37
C LEU A 94 -11.96 5.03 10.00
N ALA A 95 -12.37 6.23 9.61
CA ALA A 95 -13.05 6.51 8.33
C ALA A 95 -12.10 6.95 7.20
N GLN A 96 -10.82 6.58 7.27
CA GLN A 96 -9.83 6.90 6.24
C GLN A 96 -10.27 6.34 4.87
N PRO A 97 -10.33 7.16 3.81
CA PRO A 97 -10.70 6.70 2.47
C PRO A 97 -9.53 5.97 1.79
N GLN A 98 -9.72 5.60 0.53
CA GLN A 98 -8.68 5.07 -0.37
C GLN A 98 -8.27 3.63 -0.05
N ALA A 99 -9.15 2.83 0.54
CA ALA A 99 -8.91 1.39 0.72
C ALA A 99 -8.73 0.68 -0.62
N HIS A 100 -7.79 -0.28 -0.69
CA HIS A 100 -7.42 -1.04 -1.89
C HIS A 100 -7.07 -0.20 -3.11
N THR A 101 -6.56 1.01 -2.89
CA THR A 101 -6.01 1.85 -3.95
C THR A 101 -4.48 1.80 -3.96
N LEU A 102 -3.86 2.48 -4.93
CA LEU A 102 -2.43 2.75 -4.97
C LEU A 102 -1.87 3.33 -3.64
N LEU A 103 -2.70 4.02 -2.86
CA LEU A 103 -2.31 4.59 -1.56
C LEU A 103 -2.43 3.58 -0.39
N ASP A 104 -3.12 2.46 -0.58
CA ASP A 104 -3.29 1.40 0.43
C ASP A 104 -2.13 0.39 0.36
N ILE A 105 -0.94 0.86 0.71
CA ILE A 105 0.32 0.14 0.51
C ILE A 105 0.49 -0.95 1.57
N THR A 106 0.49 -2.21 1.15
CA THR A 106 0.78 -3.34 2.06
C THR A 106 2.27 -3.46 2.30
N ARG A 107 2.68 -3.69 3.55
CA ARG A 107 4.08 -3.71 3.94
C ARG A 107 4.38 -4.72 5.04
N CYS A 108 5.64 -5.13 5.21
CA CYS A 108 6.06 -5.80 6.43
C CYS A 108 6.55 -4.80 7.51
N PRO A 109 6.85 -5.24 8.75
CA PRO A 109 7.45 -4.37 9.76
C PRO A 109 8.72 -3.66 9.31
N GLY A 110 9.58 -4.31 8.50
CA GLY A 110 10.85 -3.70 8.09
C GLY A 110 11.85 -3.64 9.25
N ALA A 111 12.93 -2.89 9.06
CA ALA A 111 13.98 -2.74 10.07
C ALA A 111 13.52 -2.02 11.35
N ASP A 112 12.29 -1.50 11.35
CA ASP A 112 11.61 -0.94 12.52
C ASP A 112 11.51 -1.94 13.69
N THR A 113 11.15 -3.20 13.42
CA THR A 113 11.06 -4.24 14.47
C THR A 113 11.55 -5.63 14.03
N CYS A 114 11.89 -5.82 12.76
CA CYS A 114 12.34 -7.11 12.23
C CYS A 114 13.86 -7.17 12.11
N ASN A 115 14.48 -8.07 12.88
CA ASN A 115 15.92 -8.34 12.85
C ASN A 115 16.44 -8.92 11.51
N LEU A 116 15.56 -9.34 10.61
CA LEU A 116 15.93 -9.86 9.27
C LEU A 116 15.81 -8.81 8.18
N ALA A 117 15.25 -7.64 8.48
CA ALA A 117 15.03 -6.60 7.50
C ALA A 117 16.34 -5.87 7.19
N ILE A 118 16.50 -5.52 5.91
CA ILE A 118 17.62 -4.72 5.41
C ILE A 118 17.21 -3.25 5.39
N THR A 119 15.95 -2.95 5.12
CA THR A 119 15.42 -1.59 5.00
C THR A 119 14.13 -1.38 5.79
N HIS A 120 13.80 -0.11 6.06
CA HIS A 120 12.61 0.39 6.73
C HIS A 120 11.42 0.43 5.77
N SER A 121 10.73 -0.71 5.59
CA SER A 121 9.58 -0.78 4.68
C SER A 121 8.41 0.11 5.10
N ARG A 122 8.28 0.43 6.40
CA ARG A 122 7.25 1.34 6.91
C ARG A 122 7.51 2.78 6.45
N GLY A 123 8.74 3.26 6.60
CA GLY A 123 9.10 4.61 6.14
C GLY A 123 9.02 4.78 4.63
N LEU A 124 9.39 3.75 3.84
CA LEU A 124 9.14 3.79 2.39
C LEU A 124 7.63 3.87 2.07
N ALA A 125 6.78 3.11 2.76
CA ALA A 125 5.33 3.15 2.54
C ALA A 125 4.77 4.56 2.81
N GLN A 126 5.18 5.19 3.92
CA GLN A 126 4.77 6.56 4.26
C GLN A 126 5.23 7.58 3.21
N ALA A 127 6.50 7.50 2.78
CA ALA A 127 7.05 8.40 1.77
C ALA A 127 6.35 8.25 0.42
N LEU A 128 6.06 7.01 0.00
CA LEU A 128 5.31 6.75 -1.22
C LEU A 128 3.87 7.25 -1.13
N GLU A 129 3.17 6.96 -0.04
CA GLU A 129 1.79 7.43 0.16
C GLU A 129 1.73 8.96 0.10
N ALA A 130 2.59 9.66 0.84
CA ALA A 130 2.64 11.12 0.87
C ALA A 130 2.97 11.71 -0.51
N HIS A 131 3.97 11.14 -1.21
CA HIS A 131 4.35 11.57 -2.56
C HIS A 131 3.20 11.38 -3.55
N LEU A 132 2.63 10.17 -3.60
CA LEU A 132 1.57 9.83 -4.55
C LEU A 132 0.29 10.62 -4.28
N ALA A 133 -0.10 10.81 -3.02
CA ALA A 133 -1.28 11.60 -2.66
C ALA A 133 -1.22 13.05 -3.15
N SER A 134 -0.02 13.59 -3.38
CA SER A 134 0.16 14.94 -3.96
C SER A 134 -0.07 15.02 -5.48
N LEU A 135 -0.10 13.87 -6.17
CA LEU A 135 -0.17 13.80 -7.62
C LEU A 135 -1.62 13.68 -8.11
N ALA A 136 -1.97 14.40 -9.17
CA ALA A 136 -3.31 14.33 -9.77
C ALA A 136 -3.67 12.93 -10.32
N LEU A 137 -2.65 12.12 -10.65
CA LEU A 137 -2.82 10.76 -11.20
C LEU A 137 -3.55 9.80 -10.26
N VAL A 138 -3.60 10.06 -8.95
CA VAL A 138 -4.31 9.18 -8.00
C VAL A 138 -5.82 9.22 -8.17
N GLN A 139 -6.34 10.24 -8.85
CA GLN A 139 -7.76 10.34 -9.21
C GLN A 139 -8.12 9.58 -10.47
N ASP A 140 -7.12 9.12 -11.23
CA ASP A 140 -7.33 8.34 -12.44
C ASP A 140 -7.87 6.94 -12.10
N PRO A 141 -9.07 6.56 -12.60
CA PRO A 141 -9.69 5.28 -12.27
C PRO A 141 -8.88 4.08 -12.74
N MET A 142 -7.99 4.23 -13.72
CA MET A 142 -7.10 3.16 -14.23
C MET A 142 -5.80 3.04 -13.45
N VAL A 143 -5.41 4.07 -12.70
CA VAL A 143 -4.23 4.07 -11.82
C VAL A 143 -4.60 3.66 -10.40
N ARG A 144 -5.75 4.14 -9.90
CA ARG A 144 -6.25 3.87 -8.56
C ARG A 144 -6.18 2.39 -8.13
N PRO A 145 -6.54 1.37 -8.95
CA PRO A 145 -6.53 -0.02 -8.51
C PRO A 145 -5.15 -0.70 -8.52
N ILE A 146 -4.08 -0.01 -8.94
CA ILE A 146 -2.72 -0.56 -8.95
C ILE A 146 -2.27 -0.86 -7.52
N SER A 147 -1.81 -2.07 -7.27
CA SER A 147 -1.32 -2.50 -5.97
C SER A 147 0.17 -2.24 -5.78
N ILE A 148 0.53 -1.63 -4.65
CA ILE A 148 1.94 -1.52 -4.19
C ILE A 148 2.13 -2.40 -2.95
N LYS A 149 3.17 -3.23 -2.97
CA LYS A 149 3.55 -4.04 -1.80
C LYS A 149 5.05 -4.00 -1.52
N ILE A 150 5.43 -3.86 -0.25
CA ILE A 150 6.81 -3.62 0.17
C ILE A 150 7.25 -4.65 1.20
N SER A 151 8.48 -5.14 1.10
CA SER A 151 9.15 -5.90 2.17
C SER A 151 10.51 -5.31 2.47
N GLY A 152 10.94 -5.31 3.73
CA GLY A 152 12.26 -4.83 4.12
C GLY A 152 13.41 -5.79 3.73
N CYS A 153 13.09 -7.01 3.26
CA CYS A 153 14.07 -7.99 2.79
C CYS A 153 13.42 -8.97 1.79
N PRO A 154 14.21 -9.85 1.13
CA PRO A 154 13.72 -10.80 0.12
C PRO A 154 12.70 -11.85 0.61
N ASN A 155 12.51 -12.02 1.93
CA ASN A 155 11.61 -13.04 2.50
C ASN A 155 10.12 -12.82 2.20
N SER A 156 9.74 -11.66 1.67
CA SER A 156 8.40 -11.41 1.12
C SER A 156 7.23 -11.48 2.12
N CYS A 157 7.45 -11.12 3.39
CA CYS A 157 6.37 -11.02 4.38
C CYS A 157 5.27 -10.01 3.96
N GLY A 158 5.62 -8.98 3.18
CA GLY A 158 4.67 -8.05 2.58
C GLY A 158 4.09 -8.51 1.24
N GLN A 159 4.45 -9.70 0.74
CA GLN A 159 3.97 -10.29 -0.52
C GLN A 159 4.30 -9.48 -1.79
N HIS A 160 5.47 -8.84 -1.85
CA HIS A 160 5.88 -7.98 -2.97
C HIS A 160 5.90 -8.70 -4.33
N HIS A 161 6.07 -10.02 -4.38
CA HIS A 161 6.12 -10.77 -5.64
C HIS A 161 4.78 -10.81 -6.40
N ILE A 162 3.66 -10.56 -5.73
CA ILE A 162 2.30 -10.68 -6.32
C ILE A 162 1.59 -9.33 -6.45
N ALA A 163 2.35 -8.23 -6.37
CA ALA A 163 1.85 -6.87 -6.54
C ALA A 163 2.14 -6.35 -7.95
N ASP A 164 1.31 -5.41 -8.40
CA ASP A 164 1.56 -4.71 -9.67
C ASP A 164 2.92 -3.99 -9.62
N ILE A 165 3.21 -3.36 -8.47
CA ILE A 165 4.50 -2.73 -8.15
C ILE A 165 4.98 -3.31 -6.81
N GLY A 166 6.02 -4.14 -6.88
CA GLY A 166 6.60 -4.83 -5.72
C GLY A 166 7.96 -4.26 -5.35
N PHE A 167 8.24 -4.18 -4.04
CA PHE A 167 9.56 -3.78 -3.54
C PHE A 167 10.09 -4.76 -2.50
N TYR A 168 11.38 -5.07 -2.57
CA TYR A 168 12.09 -5.65 -1.43
C TYR A 168 13.41 -4.97 -1.12
N GLY A 169 13.69 -4.81 0.17
CA GLY A 169 14.89 -4.17 0.70
C GLY A 169 16.17 -4.92 0.31
N SER A 170 17.19 -4.14 0.00
CA SER A 170 18.56 -4.57 -0.28
C SER A 170 19.52 -3.43 0.08
N SER A 171 20.83 -3.68 -0.01
CA SER A 171 21.83 -2.63 0.15
C SER A 171 22.83 -2.64 -1.01
N ARG A 172 23.53 -1.53 -1.18
CA ARG A 172 24.67 -1.40 -2.08
C ARG A 172 25.78 -0.64 -1.37
N LYS A 173 27.04 -1.05 -1.60
CA LYS A 173 28.21 -0.31 -1.14
C LYS A 173 28.59 0.78 -2.15
N VAL A 174 28.83 1.98 -1.66
CA VAL A 174 29.37 3.13 -2.40
C VAL A 174 30.56 3.66 -1.61
N GLY A 175 31.77 3.39 -2.11
CA GLY A 175 32.99 3.52 -1.31
C GLY A 175 32.95 2.60 -0.08
N GLU A 176 33.19 3.16 1.09
CA GLU A 176 33.15 2.43 2.37
C GLU A 176 31.77 2.44 3.06
N ARG A 177 30.78 3.12 2.47
CA ARG A 177 29.45 3.30 3.06
C ARG A 177 28.41 2.40 2.40
N GLU A 178 27.40 2.01 3.17
CA GLU A 178 26.24 1.29 2.67
C GLU A 178 25.10 2.27 2.38
N VAL A 179 24.34 1.97 1.33
CA VAL A 179 23.21 2.77 0.86
C VAL A 179 21.97 1.88 0.80
N PRO A 180 20.85 2.27 1.43
CA PRO A 180 19.59 1.52 1.38
C PRO A 180 19.04 1.53 -0.04
N HIS A 181 18.64 0.36 -0.52
CA HIS A 181 18.06 0.18 -1.85
C HIS A 181 16.83 -0.69 -1.79
N TYR A 182 15.92 -0.50 -2.74
CA TYR A 182 14.84 -1.43 -3.01
C TYR A 182 15.01 -2.05 -4.39
N THR A 183 14.90 -3.37 -4.46
CA THR A 183 14.71 -4.05 -5.74
C THR A 183 13.24 -3.90 -6.11
N LEU A 184 13.00 -3.30 -7.28
CA LEU A 184 11.67 -3.05 -7.84
C LEU A 184 11.27 -4.18 -8.79
N LEU A 185 10.05 -4.67 -8.60
CA LEU A 185 9.39 -5.69 -9.41
C LEU A 185 8.13 -5.10 -10.04
N LEU A 186 7.84 -5.48 -11.28
CA LEU A 186 6.60 -5.08 -11.98
C LEU A 186 5.82 -6.30 -12.49
N GLY A 187 4.49 -6.20 -12.42
CA GLY A 187 3.56 -7.13 -13.07
C GLY A 187 3.24 -8.40 -12.29
N GLY A 188 3.44 -8.39 -10.97
CA GLY A 188 2.95 -9.44 -10.09
C GLY A 188 1.44 -9.38 -9.95
N ARG A 189 0.78 -10.53 -9.95
CA ARG A 189 -0.68 -10.61 -9.75
C ARG A 189 -1.12 -11.99 -9.29
N THR A 190 -2.23 -12.01 -8.57
CA THR A 190 -2.96 -13.23 -8.22
C THR A 190 -4.44 -13.04 -8.53
N ARG A 191 -4.98 -13.88 -9.40
CA ARG A 191 -6.42 -14.02 -9.65
C ARG A 191 -6.74 -15.49 -9.85
N GLU A 192 -8.02 -15.83 -9.73
CA GLU A 192 -8.47 -17.20 -10.02
C GLU A 192 -8.07 -17.60 -11.44
N GLY A 193 -7.41 -18.76 -11.57
CA GLY A 193 -6.90 -19.25 -12.86
C GLY A 193 -5.63 -18.59 -13.38
N GLU A 194 -5.09 -17.57 -12.71
CA GLU A 194 -3.88 -16.88 -13.17
C GLU A 194 -3.05 -16.26 -12.05
N ALA A 195 -1.82 -16.73 -11.91
CA ALA A 195 -0.82 -16.16 -11.02
C ALA A 195 0.45 -15.85 -11.80
N ARG A 196 1.02 -14.67 -11.55
CA ARG A 196 2.29 -14.25 -12.14
C ARG A 196 3.13 -13.57 -11.07
N PHE A 197 4.41 -13.92 -11.01
CA PHE A 197 5.37 -13.19 -10.19
C PHE A 197 5.84 -11.93 -10.91
N GLY A 198 6.02 -10.85 -10.14
CA GLY A 198 6.62 -9.63 -10.64
C GLY A 198 8.05 -9.87 -11.16
N GLN A 199 8.42 -9.15 -12.21
CA GLN A 199 9.75 -9.23 -12.80
C GLN A 199 10.62 -8.11 -12.26
N VAL A 200 11.84 -8.43 -11.85
CA VAL A 200 12.82 -7.43 -11.41
C VAL A 200 13.19 -6.51 -12.57
N VAL A 201 12.97 -5.20 -12.39
CA VAL A 201 13.26 -4.18 -13.40
C VAL A 201 14.36 -3.21 -12.97
N ALA A 202 14.54 -2.93 -11.68
CA ALA A 202 15.58 -2.02 -11.22
C ALA A 202 15.97 -2.27 -9.76
N ARG A 203 17.14 -1.73 -9.36
CA ARG A 203 17.53 -1.59 -7.95
C ARG A 203 17.72 -0.10 -7.65
N ILE A 204 16.78 0.50 -6.95
CA ILE A 204 16.66 1.94 -6.77
C ILE A 204 17.10 2.32 -5.35
N PRO A 205 17.91 3.36 -5.14
CA PRO A 205 18.17 3.91 -3.80
C PRO A 205 16.85 4.27 -3.11
N ALA A 206 16.70 3.99 -1.81
CA ALA A 206 15.43 4.17 -1.09
C ALA A 206 14.79 5.53 -1.36
N ARG A 207 15.57 6.61 -1.26
CA ARG A 207 15.17 8.00 -1.50
C ARG A 207 14.62 8.29 -2.90
N ARG A 208 15.02 7.54 -3.94
CA ARG A 208 14.53 7.70 -5.33
C ARG A 208 13.33 6.82 -5.65
N THR A 209 12.89 5.98 -4.72
CA THR A 209 11.77 5.06 -4.96
C THR A 209 10.45 5.78 -5.27
N PRO A 210 10.08 6.89 -4.58
CA PRO A 210 8.88 7.66 -4.95
C PRO A 210 8.91 8.21 -6.38
N GLU A 211 10.06 8.76 -6.80
CA GLU A 211 10.26 9.24 -8.16
C GLU A 211 10.15 8.12 -9.20
N ALA A 212 10.72 6.94 -8.90
CA ALA A 212 10.63 5.77 -9.77
C ALA A 212 9.17 5.35 -10.01
N VAL A 213 8.34 5.30 -8.95
CA VAL A 213 6.92 4.98 -9.07
C VAL A 213 6.18 6.03 -9.89
N GLU A 214 6.42 7.31 -9.64
CA GLU A 214 5.81 8.39 -10.42
C GLU A 214 6.12 8.27 -11.92
N ARG A 215 7.39 8.03 -12.29
CA ARG A 215 7.79 7.85 -13.70
C ARG A 215 7.08 6.66 -14.34
N ILE A 216 6.94 5.56 -13.61
CA ILE A 216 6.23 4.35 -14.08
C ILE A 216 4.76 4.66 -14.37
N LEU A 217 4.09 5.34 -13.43
CA LEU A 217 2.68 5.67 -13.54
C LEU A 217 2.41 6.70 -14.63
N LYS A 218 3.28 7.69 -14.80
CA LYS A 218 3.22 8.68 -15.90
C LYS A 218 3.33 8.01 -17.26
N ARG A 219 4.34 7.17 -17.45
CA ARG A 219 4.50 6.42 -18.70
C ARG A 219 3.28 5.56 -19.02
N TYR A 220 2.75 4.84 -18.03
CA TYR A 220 1.51 4.09 -18.21
C TYR A 220 0.33 4.99 -18.60
N GLN A 221 0.17 6.14 -17.94
CA GLN A 221 -0.91 7.06 -18.25
C GLN A 221 -0.81 7.64 -19.67
N GLU A 222 0.41 7.87 -20.17
CA GLU A 222 0.68 8.41 -21.50
C GLU A 222 0.54 7.37 -22.62
N GLU A 223 0.96 6.12 -22.37
CA GLU A 223 1.07 5.09 -23.42
C GLU A 223 -0.07 4.06 -23.43
N ARG A 224 -0.94 4.06 -22.41
CA ARG A 224 -2.03 3.08 -22.33
C ARG A 224 -3.08 3.30 -23.43
N GLU A 225 -3.66 2.20 -23.88
CA GLU A 225 -4.84 2.23 -24.74
C GLU A 225 -6.10 2.58 -23.92
N GLN A 226 -7.19 2.91 -24.60
CA GLN A 226 -8.43 3.31 -23.94
C GLN A 226 -9.00 2.15 -23.09
N GLY A 227 -9.12 2.37 -21.78
CA GLY A 227 -9.61 1.36 -20.84
C GLY A 227 -8.62 0.24 -20.53
N GLU A 228 -7.37 0.35 -20.98
CA GLU A 228 -6.32 -0.61 -20.70
C GLU A 228 -5.88 -0.49 -19.23
N SER A 229 -5.99 -1.59 -18.49
CA SER A 229 -5.47 -1.69 -17.12
C SER A 229 -3.93 -1.77 -17.09
N PHE A 230 -3.31 -1.46 -15.96
CA PHE A 230 -1.85 -1.52 -15.83
C PHE A 230 -1.29 -2.92 -16.09
N GLN A 231 -2.01 -3.97 -15.69
CA GLN A 231 -1.62 -5.35 -15.96
C GLN A 231 -1.67 -5.68 -17.45
N ALA A 232 -2.72 -5.24 -18.16
CA ALA A 232 -2.85 -5.43 -19.60
C ALA A 232 -1.76 -4.65 -20.36
N TYR A 233 -1.49 -3.41 -19.92
CA TYR A 233 -0.39 -2.61 -20.44
C TYR A 233 0.96 -3.31 -20.26
N LEU A 234 1.26 -3.82 -19.07
CA LEU A 234 2.49 -4.59 -18.81
C LEU A 234 2.57 -5.88 -19.62
N ASP A 235 1.44 -6.54 -19.91
CA ASP A 235 1.40 -7.71 -20.79
C ASP A 235 1.71 -7.34 -22.25
N ARG A 236 1.29 -6.15 -22.70
CA ARG A 236 1.54 -5.63 -24.05
C ARG A 236 2.97 -5.13 -24.25
N VAL A 237 3.48 -4.28 -23.34
CA VAL A 237 4.81 -3.65 -23.51
C VAL A 237 5.95 -4.44 -22.84
N GLY A 238 5.61 -5.35 -21.93
CA GLY A 238 6.57 -6.10 -21.12
C GLY A 238 7.20 -5.28 -19.99
N ALA A 239 7.27 -5.85 -18.79
CA ALA A 239 7.87 -5.19 -17.62
C ALA A 239 9.32 -4.72 -17.84
N ALA A 240 10.13 -5.50 -18.57
CA ALA A 240 11.52 -5.15 -18.86
C ALA A 240 11.68 -3.85 -19.69
N SER A 241 10.63 -3.40 -20.38
CA SER A 241 10.66 -2.14 -21.13
C SER A 241 10.85 -0.91 -20.24
N PHE A 242 10.65 -1.03 -18.92
CA PHE A 242 10.86 0.04 -17.94
C PHE A 242 12.31 0.22 -17.52
N LYS A 243 13.22 -0.69 -17.85
CA LYS A 243 14.62 -0.60 -17.43
C LYS A 243 15.29 0.72 -17.86
N PRO A 244 15.17 1.17 -19.13
CA PRO A 244 15.80 2.42 -19.56
C PRO A 244 15.21 3.66 -18.86
N LEU A 245 13.93 3.65 -18.51
CA LEU A 245 13.24 4.76 -17.81
C LEU A 245 13.81 5.01 -16.40
N LEU A 246 14.42 3.98 -15.81
CA LEU A 246 14.85 3.95 -14.41
C LEU A 246 16.37 3.91 -14.28
N GLU A 247 17.12 3.96 -15.38
CA GLU A 247 18.57 3.79 -15.38
C GLU A 247 19.29 4.94 -14.66
N ASP A 248 18.88 6.18 -14.91
CA ASP A 248 19.45 7.36 -14.27
C ASP A 248 19.24 7.38 -12.75
N LEU A 249 18.11 6.84 -12.27
CA LEU A 249 17.77 6.76 -10.85
C LEU A 249 18.66 5.80 -10.05
N GLN A 250 19.43 4.93 -10.71
CA GLN A 250 20.31 3.96 -10.06
C GLN A 250 21.68 4.55 -9.71
N THR A 251 21.96 5.77 -10.17
CA THR A 251 23.19 6.50 -9.85
C THR A 251 23.09 7.11 -8.46
N ILE A 252 24.14 6.96 -7.67
CA ILE A 252 24.19 7.42 -6.28
C ILE A 252 25.24 8.53 -6.20
N PRO A 253 24.87 9.76 -5.76
CA PRO A 253 25.83 10.82 -5.48
C PRO A 253 26.78 10.44 -4.34
N SER A 254 27.91 11.13 -4.22
CA SER A 254 28.81 10.91 -3.08
C SER A 254 28.14 11.31 -1.75
N TYR A 255 28.67 10.81 -0.63
CA TYR A 255 28.16 11.16 0.69
C TYR A 255 28.32 12.65 0.99
N GLU A 256 29.40 13.26 0.48
CA GLU A 256 29.69 14.68 0.67
C GLU A 256 28.70 15.57 -0.10
N GLU A 257 28.21 15.11 -1.24
CA GLU A 257 27.22 15.84 -2.07
C GLU A 257 25.79 15.68 -1.56
N ALA A 258 25.42 14.47 -1.11
CA ALA A 258 24.05 14.14 -0.74
C ALA A 258 24.01 13.04 0.35
N PRO A 259 24.35 13.39 1.61
CA PRO A 259 24.42 12.44 2.72
C PRO A 259 23.09 11.75 3.01
N GLU A 260 21.97 12.35 2.61
CA GLU A 260 20.62 11.85 2.80
C GLU A 260 20.30 10.59 1.98
N TYR A 261 21.12 10.22 0.99
CA TYR A 261 21.02 8.93 0.29
C TYR A 261 21.48 7.77 1.15
N TYR A 262 22.32 8.04 2.15
CA TYR A 262 22.93 7.06 3.04
C TYR A 262 22.13 6.89 4.35
N GLN A 263 20.87 7.34 4.33
CA GLN A 263 19.89 7.19 5.39
C GLN A 263 18.67 6.48 4.77
N ASP A 264 18.03 5.59 5.52
CA ASP A 264 16.79 4.98 5.06
C ASP A 264 15.59 5.88 5.35
N LEU A 265 14.52 5.70 4.59
CA LEU A 265 13.28 6.45 4.79
C LEU A 265 12.63 6.01 6.11
N GLY A 266 12.29 6.96 6.99
CA GLY A 266 11.74 6.69 8.32
C GLY A 266 12.80 6.46 9.42
N ALA A 267 14.08 6.64 9.10
CA ALA A 267 15.21 6.60 10.04
C ALA A 267 16.11 7.83 9.87
N GLU A 268 15.50 9.01 9.71
CA GLU A 268 16.22 10.25 9.46
C GLU A 268 17.21 10.59 10.58
N GLY A 269 18.44 10.93 10.21
CA GLY A 269 19.53 11.21 11.15
C GLY A 269 20.33 9.97 11.59
N GLU A 270 19.92 8.76 11.20
CA GLU A 270 20.67 7.53 11.45
C GLU A 270 21.56 7.16 10.26
N THR A 271 22.79 6.70 10.54
CA THR A 271 23.66 6.19 9.48
C THR A 271 23.18 4.81 9.07
N PHE A 272 22.82 4.63 7.80
CA PHE A 272 22.41 3.33 7.31
C PHE A 272 23.55 2.30 7.40
N ARG A 273 23.27 1.19 8.07
CA ARG A 273 24.11 -0.01 8.10
C ARG A 273 23.22 -1.23 8.16
N VAL A 274 23.54 -2.25 7.39
CA VAL A 274 22.82 -3.51 7.46
C VAL A 274 23.15 -4.23 8.77
N GLN A 275 22.17 -4.30 9.67
CA GLN A 275 22.27 -4.98 10.95
C GLN A 275 21.30 -6.16 10.98
N LEU A 276 21.74 -7.32 10.50
CA LEU A 276 20.94 -8.53 10.55
C LEU A 276 21.17 -9.25 11.88
N GLY A 277 20.08 -9.53 12.60
CA GLY A 277 20.05 -10.30 13.83
C GLY A 277 19.42 -11.67 13.65
N ARG A 278 19.12 -12.32 14.76
CA ARG A 278 18.39 -13.60 14.76
C ARG A 278 16.95 -13.36 14.31
N GLY A 279 16.48 -14.20 13.38
CA GLY A 279 15.08 -14.20 12.99
C GLY A 279 14.19 -14.55 14.18
N GLU A 280 13.40 -13.59 14.62
CA GLU A 280 12.35 -13.74 15.61
C GLU A 280 11.04 -13.28 14.97
N CYS A 281 9.90 -13.78 15.46
CA CYS A 281 8.62 -13.18 15.07
C CYS A 281 8.66 -11.70 15.46
N ALA A 282 8.31 -10.81 14.54
CA ALA A 282 8.21 -9.39 14.84
C ALA A 282 7.32 -9.21 16.09
N VAL A 283 7.89 -8.60 17.13
CA VAL A 283 7.20 -8.29 18.39
C VAL A 283 6.46 -6.98 18.25
#